data_AF-A0A2V6E2V7-F1
#
_entry.id   AF-A0A2V6E2V7-F1
#
_cell.length_a   1.000
_cell.length_b   1.000
_cell.length_c   1.000
_cell.angle_alpha   90.00
_cell.angle_beta   90.00
_cell.angle_gamma   90.00
#
_symmetry.space_group_name_H-M   'P 1'
#
loop_
_entity.id
_entity.type
_entity.pdbx_description
1 polymer ?
#
loop_
_entity_poly.entity_id
_entity_poly.type
_entity_poly.pdbx_seq_one_letter_code
_entity_poly.pdbx_strand_id
1 'polypeptide(L)'
;MNRLLNFLKGKWLGHPLHPILVHVPMAMWPGALIFDLLSKWQIGGNAMVRLSFCAIVFGLLASLLAVPAGVVDWSGIKKEKPAWKIGLYHMILNLLVALLFAINLGLRVQTFREATTVAGVPLLLSTLGTAFLIGSAYLGGMMTYTYGISVARMSKDKWRKIAEAGGANLPPE
;
A
#
# COMPACT_ATOMS: atom_id res chain seq x y z
N MET A 1 19.23 -18.24 10.72
CA MET A 1 18.20 -17.49 9.96
C MET A 1 18.87 -16.27 9.31
N ASN A 2 18.72 -16.11 7.99
CA ASN A 2 19.43 -15.12 7.17
C ASN A 2 19.19 -13.67 7.68
N ARG A 3 20.25 -12.85 7.80
CA ARG A 3 20.18 -11.45 8.28
C ARG A 3 19.20 -10.61 7.47
N LEU A 4 19.17 -10.81 6.14
CA LEU A 4 18.25 -10.12 5.23
C LEU A 4 16.77 -10.39 5.55
N LEU A 5 16.41 -11.65 5.86
CA LEU A 5 15.03 -12.00 6.19
C LEU A 5 14.57 -11.36 7.50
N ASN A 6 15.44 -11.30 8.51
CA ASN A 6 15.12 -10.62 9.76
C ASN A 6 14.94 -9.11 9.56
N PHE A 7 15.72 -8.51 8.65
CA PHE A 7 15.59 -7.11 8.26
C PHE A 7 14.23 -6.83 7.59
N LEU A 8 13.87 -7.62 6.57
CA LEU A 8 12.61 -7.47 5.83
C LEU A 8 11.37 -7.74 6.68
N LYS A 9 11.47 -8.62 7.69
CA LYS A 9 10.41 -8.82 8.70
C LYS A 9 10.28 -7.66 9.70
N GLY A 10 11.18 -6.67 9.65
CA GLY A 10 11.19 -5.52 10.56
C GLY A 10 11.55 -5.88 12.01
N LYS A 11 12.32 -6.96 12.26
CA LYS A 11 12.66 -7.33 13.65
C LYS A 11 13.44 -6.26 14.40
N TRP A 12 14.26 -5.49 13.69
CA TRP A 12 15.04 -4.38 14.24
C TRP A 12 14.17 -3.15 14.58
N LEU A 13 13.01 -3.00 13.91
CA LEU A 13 12.04 -1.93 14.18
C LEU A 13 11.11 -2.25 15.36
N GLY A 14 11.03 -3.52 15.78
CA GLY A 14 9.97 -4.01 16.66
C GLY A 14 8.60 -4.14 15.96
N HIS A 15 8.45 -3.62 14.74
CA HIS A 15 7.21 -3.64 13.95
C HIS A 15 7.43 -4.18 12.54
N PRO A 16 6.39 -4.68 11.86
CA PRO A 16 6.52 -5.21 10.50
C PRO A 16 6.88 -4.10 9.51
N LEU A 17 7.89 -4.33 8.65
CA LEU A 17 8.38 -3.33 7.71
C LEU A 17 7.39 -3.05 6.57
N HIS A 18 6.73 -4.09 6.05
CA HIS A 18 5.81 -3.96 4.92
C HIS A 18 4.65 -2.97 5.19
N PRO A 19 3.88 -3.07 6.30
CA PRO A 19 2.87 -2.08 6.68
C PRO A 19 3.40 -0.64 6.72
N ILE A 20 4.62 -0.41 7.22
CA ILE A 20 5.19 0.95 7.26
C ILE A 20 5.38 1.49 5.84
N LEU A 21 5.96 0.69 4.94
CA LEU A 21 6.27 1.12 3.58
C LEU A 21 5.01 1.36 2.74
N VAL A 22 3.96 0.56 2.90
CA VAL A 22 2.73 0.68 2.08
C VAL A 22 1.87 1.91 2.42
N HIS A 23 2.09 2.60 3.54
CA HIS A 23 1.40 3.85 3.83
C HIS A 23 1.68 4.92 2.75
N VAL A 24 2.88 4.93 2.19
CA VAL A 24 3.28 5.91 1.16
C VAL A 24 2.47 5.73 -0.12
N PRO A 25 2.47 4.58 -0.83
CA PRO A 25 1.64 4.42 -2.02
C PRO A 25 0.14 4.56 -1.71
N MET A 26 -0.31 4.11 -0.53
CA MET A 26 -1.70 4.24 -0.12
C MET A 26 -2.15 5.71 0.01
N ALA A 27 -1.26 6.62 0.40
CA ALA A 27 -1.56 8.05 0.44
C ALA A 27 -1.30 8.74 -0.91
N MET A 28 -0.18 8.44 -1.55
CA MET A 28 0.30 9.16 -2.74
C MET A 28 -0.58 8.92 -3.97
N TRP A 29 -1.04 7.69 -4.22
CA TRP A 29 -1.82 7.38 -5.42
C TRP A 29 -3.24 7.96 -5.40
N PRO A 30 -4.01 7.87 -4.31
CA PRO A 30 -5.26 8.63 -4.18
C PRO A 30 -5.01 10.14 -4.20
N GLY A 31 -3.91 10.62 -3.59
CA GLY A 31 -3.50 12.01 -3.68
C GLY A 31 -3.27 12.48 -5.12
N ALA A 32 -2.63 11.65 -5.96
CA ALA A 32 -2.45 11.94 -7.38
C ALA A 32 -3.79 12.11 -8.12
N LEU A 33 -4.77 11.26 -7.83
CA LEU A 33 -6.12 11.40 -8.38
C LEU A 33 -6.80 12.69 -7.89
N ILE A 34 -6.64 13.06 -6.62
CA ILE A 34 -7.17 14.33 -6.10
C ILE A 34 -6.56 15.52 -6.86
N PHE A 35 -5.24 15.54 -7.03
CA PHE A 35 -4.58 16.59 -7.81
C PHE A 35 -5.01 16.60 -9.28
N ASP A 36 -5.22 15.44 -9.88
CA ASP A 36 -5.77 15.32 -11.24
C ASP A 36 -7.16 15.97 -11.34
N LEU A 37 -8.05 15.71 -10.39
CA LEU A 37 -9.39 16.29 -10.33
C LEU A 37 -9.35 17.81 -10.11
N LEU A 38 -8.48 18.29 -9.22
CA LEU A 38 -8.27 19.73 -9.02
C LEU A 38 -7.79 20.41 -10.31
N SER A 39 -6.87 19.78 -11.05
CA SER A 39 -6.43 20.29 -12.36
C SER A 39 -7.57 20.34 -13.38
N LYS A 40 -8.53 19.39 -13.36
CA LYS A 40 -9.71 19.43 -14.22
C LYS A 40 -10.67 20.57 -13.90
N TRP A 41 -10.77 20.94 -12.63
CA TRP A 41 -11.51 22.11 -12.18
C TRP A 41 -10.73 23.43 -12.33
N GLN A 42 -9.60 23.42 -13.04
CA GLN A 42 -8.74 24.60 -13.25
C GLN A 42 -8.21 25.21 -11.93
N ILE A 43 -8.12 24.42 -10.87
CA ILE A 43 -7.58 24.84 -9.57
C ILE A 43 -6.07 24.60 -9.56
N GLY A 44 -5.28 25.62 -9.22
CA GLY A 44 -3.84 25.50 -9.03
C GLY A 44 -2.98 25.32 -10.30
N GLY A 45 -3.59 25.22 -11.48
CA GLY A 45 -2.91 25.14 -12.77
C GLY A 45 -1.88 24.01 -12.86
N ASN A 46 -0.72 24.28 -13.46
CA ASN A 46 0.35 23.29 -13.64
C ASN A 46 0.86 22.68 -12.32
N ALA A 47 0.76 23.39 -11.19
CA ALA A 47 1.19 22.87 -9.89
C ALA A 47 0.47 21.56 -9.53
N MET A 48 -0.83 21.44 -9.82
CA MET A 48 -1.59 20.20 -9.56
C MET A 48 -1.12 19.05 -10.44
N VAL A 49 -0.85 19.30 -11.73
CA VAL A 49 -0.33 18.27 -12.64
C VAL A 49 1.05 17.78 -12.19
N ARG A 50 1.93 18.68 -11.73
CA ARG A 50 3.25 18.33 -11.19
C ARG A 50 3.15 17.56 -9.87
N LEU A 51 2.26 17.96 -8.96
CA LEU A 51 2.03 17.26 -7.70
C LEU A 51 1.49 15.85 -7.94
N SER A 52 0.53 15.70 -8.86
CA SER A 52 0.05 14.39 -9.32
C SER A 52 1.20 13.53 -9.85
N PHE A 53 2.01 14.07 -10.77
CA PHE A 53 3.18 13.38 -11.32
C PHE A 53 4.17 12.94 -10.22
N CYS A 54 4.54 13.83 -9.31
CA CYS A 54 5.44 13.52 -8.20
C CYS A 54 4.86 12.45 -7.27
N ALA A 55 3.57 12.52 -6.94
CA ALA A 55 2.91 11.54 -6.10
C ALA A 55 2.93 10.14 -6.75
N ILE A 56 2.70 10.05 -8.07
CA ILE A 56 2.83 8.79 -8.81
C ILE A 56 4.27 8.23 -8.70
N VAL A 57 5.29 9.08 -8.90
CA VAL A 57 6.71 8.69 -8.78
C VAL A 57 7.01 8.16 -7.38
N PHE A 58 6.67 8.90 -6.33
CA PHE A 58 6.95 8.49 -4.96
C PHE A 58 6.20 7.21 -4.57
N GLY A 59 4.95 7.07 -5.00
CA GLY A 59 4.18 5.84 -4.80
C GLY A 59 4.83 4.61 -5.46
N LEU A 60 5.34 4.75 -6.69
CA LEU A 60 6.07 3.67 -7.38
C LEU A 60 7.37 3.31 -6.68
N LEU A 61 8.18 4.31 -6.30
CA LEU A 61 9.45 4.10 -5.58
C LEU A 61 9.22 3.38 -4.24
N ALA A 62 8.25 3.84 -3.45
CA ALA A 62 7.91 3.20 -2.19
C ALA A 62 7.36 1.78 -2.38
N SER A 63 6.59 1.53 -3.44
CA SER A 63 6.07 0.19 -3.77
C SER A 63 7.21 -0.79 -4.08
N LEU A 64 8.24 -0.37 -4.81
CA LEU A 64 9.42 -1.20 -5.08
C LEU A 64 10.12 -1.65 -3.78
N LEU A 65 10.17 -0.77 -2.77
CA LEU A 65 10.72 -1.09 -1.45
C LEU A 65 9.78 -1.99 -0.64
N ALA A 66 8.46 -1.83 -0.78
CA ALA A 66 7.45 -2.57 -0.03
C ALA A 66 7.30 -4.03 -0.48
N VAL A 67 7.53 -4.31 -1.77
CA VAL A 67 7.32 -5.65 -2.38
C VAL A 67 8.16 -6.73 -1.70
N PRO A 68 9.50 -6.59 -1.51
CA PRO A 68 10.31 -7.63 -0.85
C PRO A 68 9.83 -7.95 0.56
N ALA A 69 9.47 -6.92 1.34
CA ALA A 69 8.94 -7.10 2.68
C ALA A 69 7.58 -7.84 2.67
N GLY A 70 6.69 -7.47 1.73
CA GLY A 70 5.38 -8.12 1.57
C GLY A 70 5.48 -9.59 1.14
N VAL A 71 6.40 -9.91 0.23
CA VAL A 71 6.65 -11.30 -0.19
C VAL A 71 7.17 -12.14 0.98
N VAL A 72 8.07 -11.59 1.80
CA VAL A 72 8.56 -12.27 3.00
C VAL A 72 7.43 -12.51 4.00
N ASP A 73 6.56 -11.53 4.23
CA ASP A 73 5.40 -11.67 5.12
C ASP A 73 4.41 -12.73 4.61
N TRP A 74 4.10 -12.73 3.32
CA TRP A 74 3.21 -13.71 2.68
C TRP A 74 3.78 -15.14 2.66
N SER A 75 5.09 -15.29 2.41
CA SER A 75 5.74 -16.61 2.35
C SER A 75 5.69 -17.39 3.68
N GLY A 76 5.48 -16.68 4.80
CA GLY A 76 5.29 -17.30 6.12
C GLY A 76 3.90 -17.88 6.35
N ILE A 77 2.93 -17.62 5.46
CA ILE A 77 1.56 -18.09 5.60
C ILE A 77 1.47 -19.53 5.07
N LYS A 78 0.87 -20.42 5.87
CA LYS A 78 0.61 -21.81 5.47
C LYS A 78 -0.40 -21.85 4.32
N LYS A 79 -0.13 -22.62 3.26
CA LYS A 79 -0.93 -22.66 2.02
C LYS A 79 -2.38 -23.10 2.24
N GLU A 80 -2.62 -23.90 3.27
CA GLU A 80 -3.94 -24.44 3.61
C GLU A 80 -4.84 -23.41 4.30
N LYS A 81 -4.28 -22.26 4.72
CA LYS A 81 -5.02 -21.21 5.42
C LYS A 81 -5.66 -20.23 4.43
N PRO A 82 -6.89 -19.72 4.69
CA PRO A 82 -7.56 -18.76 3.81
C PRO A 82 -6.72 -17.52 3.48
N ALA A 83 -5.97 -17.02 4.47
CA ALA A 83 -5.12 -15.84 4.34
C ALA A 83 -4.05 -15.98 3.23
N TRP A 84 -3.64 -17.19 2.87
CA TRP A 84 -2.67 -17.40 1.80
C TRP A 84 -3.24 -16.99 0.43
N LYS A 85 -4.47 -17.43 0.12
CA LYS A 85 -5.17 -17.08 -1.13
C LYS A 85 -5.50 -15.59 -1.18
N ILE A 86 -5.94 -15.01 -0.06
CA ILE A 86 -6.21 -13.57 0.06
C ILE A 86 -4.94 -12.77 -0.25
N GLY A 87 -3.80 -13.19 0.32
CA GLY A 87 -2.51 -12.56 0.05
C GLY A 87 -2.08 -12.65 -1.42
N LEU A 88 -2.38 -13.77 -2.10
CA LEU A 88 -2.12 -13.90 -3.53
C LEU A 88 -2.97 -12.91 -4.35
N TYR A 89 -4.27 -12.80 -4.08
CA TYR A 89 -5.15 -11.84 -4.75
C TYR A 89 -4.72 -10.39 -4.47
N HIS A 90 -4.33 -10.08 -3.24
CA HIS A 90 -3.76 -8.79 -2.86
C HIS A 90 -2.49 -8.46 -3.65
N MET A 91 -1.56 -9.40 -3.79
CA MET A 91 -0.34 -9.21 -4.59
C MET A 91 -0.65 -8.96 -6.06
N ILE A 92 -1.56 -9.74 -6.65
CA ILE A 92 -1.98 -9.59 -8.06
C ILE A 92 -2.61 -8.21 -8.28
N LEU A 93 -3.52 -7.79 -7.40
CA LEU A 93 -4.14 -6.47 -7.49
C LEU A 93 -3.10 -5.35 -7.38
N ASN A 94 -2.15 -5.44 -6.44
CA ASN A 94 -1.10 -4.41 -6.32
C ASN A 94 -0.16 -4.38 -7.53
N LEU A 95 0.12 -5.53 -8.15
CA LEU A 95 0.89 -5.57 -9.39
C LEU A 95 0.14 -4.84 -10.51
N LEU A 96 -1.16 -5.08 -10.66
CA LEU A 96 -2.02 -4.37 -11.61
C LEU A 96 -2.02 -2.85 -11.33
N VAL A 97 -2.21 -2.45 -10.07
CA VAL A 97 -2.17 -1.03 -9.67
C VAL A 97 -0.83 -0.39 -10.01
N ALA A 98 0.29 -1.04 -9.67
CA ALA A 98 1.63 -0.54 -9.97
C ALA A 98 1.85 -0.39 -11.49
N LEU A 99 1.37 -1.34 -12.31
CA LEU A 99 1.44 -1.23 -13.77
C LEU A 99 0.59 -0.07 -14.30
N LEU A 100 -0.63 0.13 -13.80
CA LEU A 100 -1.48 1.26 -14.17
C LEU A 100 -0.78 2.59 -13.89
N PHE A 101 -0.19 2.74 -12.70
CA PHE A 101 0.55 3.95 -12.34
C PHE A 101 1.88 4.12 -13.09
N ALA A 102 2.58 3.04 -13.42
CA ALA A 102 3.78 3.10 -14.26
C ALA A 102 3.47 3.55 -15.69
N ILE A 103 2.40 3.01 -16.30
CA ILE A 103 1.93 3.44 -17.62
C ILE A 103 1.48 4.91 -17.55
N ASN A 104 0.71 5.28 -16.52
CA ASN A 104 0.26 6.65 -16.27
C ASN A 104 1.44 7.64 -16.16
N LEU A 105 2.50 7.25 -15.45
CA LEU A 105 3.73 8.03 -15.36
C LEU A 105 4.37 8.24 -16.73
N GLY A 106 4.49 7.17 -17.53
CA GLY A 106 5.03 7.22 -18.89
C GLY A 106 4.26 8.19 -19.80
N LEU A 107 2.93 8.22 -19.69
CA LEU A 107 2.08 9.13 -20.47
C LEU A 107 2.22 10.60 -20.06
N ARG A 108 2.74 10.88 -18.86
CA ARG A 108 2.90 12.25 -18.32
C ARG A 108 4.31 12.81 -18.45
N VAL A 109 5.32 11.96 -18.63
CA VAL A 109 6.74 12.37 -18.51
C VAL A 109 7.14 13.51 -19.45
N GLN A 110 6.49 13.62 -20.61
CA GLN A 110 6.77 14.68 -21.59
C GLN A 110 5.96 15.96 -21.34
N THR A 111 4.84 15.89 -20.63
CA THR A 111 3.85 16.98 -20.55
C THR A 111 3.71 17.58 -19.16
N PHE A 112 4.18 16.90 -18.09
CA PHE A 112 3.93 17.31 -16.70
C PHE A 112 4.46 18.71 -16.34
N ARG A 113 5.44 19.24 -17.07
CA ARG A 113 6.02 20.58 -16.85
C ARG A 113 5.17 21.72 -17.41
N GLU A 114 4.43 21.46 -18.49
CA GLU A 114 3.72 22.50 -19.24
C GLU A 114 2.19 22.37 -19.09
N ALA A 115 1.69 21.15 -18.92
CA ALA A 115 0.25 20.90 -18.85
C ALA A 115 -0.36 21.57 -17.62
N THR A 116 -1.40 22.37 -17.82
CA THR A 116 -2.20 22.97 -16.75
C THR A 116 -3.36 22.08 -16.31
N THR A 117 -3.70 21.08 -17.12
CA THR A 117 -4.76 20.11 -16.85
C THR A 117 -4.32 18.71 -17.22
N VAL A 118 -4.79 17.71 -16.47
CA VAL A 118 -4.56 16.30 -16.81
C VAL A 118 -5.34 15.88 -18.07
N ALA A 119 -4.74 15.05 -18.92
CA ALA A 119 -5.44 14.44 -20.06
C ALA A 119 -6.41 13.33 -19.61
N GLY A 120 -7.37 12.97 -20.48
CA GLY A 120 -8.43 12.01 -20.14
C GLY A 120 -7.92 10.60 -19.80
N VAL A 121 -6.97 10.07 -20.58
CA VAL A 121 -6.40 8.73 -20.35
C VAL A 121 -5.61 8.65 -19.02
N PRO A 122 -4.66 9.56 -18.72
CA PRO A 122 -4.01 9.60 -17.41
C PRO A 122 -4.96 9.73 -16.22
N LEU A 123 -6.04 10.51 -16.36
CA LEU A 123 -7.07 10.61 -15.32
C LEU A 123 -7.81 9.29 -15.13
N LEU A 124 -8.21 8.62 -16.22
CA LEU A 124 -8.86 7.30 -16.14
C LEU A 124 -7.97 6.26 -15.45
N LEU A 125 -6.66 6.25 -15.78
CA LEU A 125 -5.69 5.36 -15.15
C LEU A 125 -5.54 5.66 -13.64
N SER A 126 -5.48 6.93 -13.24
CA SER A 126 -5.44 7.33 -11.82
C SER A 126 -6.71 6.85 -11.08
N THR A 127 -7.88 6.99 -11.70
CA THR A 127 -9.16 6.55 -11.14
C THR A 127 -9.22 5.04 -10.96
N LEU A 128 -8.92 4.26 -12.00
CA LEU A 128 -8.93 2.80 -11.94
C LEU A 128 -7.86 2.27 -10.98
N GLY A 129 -6.65 2.84 -11.04
CA GLY A 129 -5.56 2.50 -10.13
C GLY A 129 -5.93 2.73 -8.68
N THR A 130 -6.56 3.86 -8.37
CA THR A 130 -7.05 4.17 -7.02
C THR A 130 -8.17 3.22 -6.57
N ALA A 131 -9.13 2.90 -7.45
CA ALA A 131 -10.21 1.98 -7.12
C ALA A 131 -9.69 0.57 -6.80
N PHE A 132 -8.78 0.03 -7.64
CA PHE A 132 -8.15 -1.26 -7.38
C PHE A 132 -7.25 -1.24 -6.14
N LEU A 133 -6.57 -0.12 -5.87
CA LEU A 133 -5.78 0.06 -4.65
C LEU A 133 -6.65 -0.05 -3.40
N ILE A 134 -7.81 0.60 -3.36
CA ILE A 134 -8.76 0.52 -2.24
C ILE A 134 -9.25 -0.93 -2.05
N GLY A 135 -9.61 -1.62 -3.14
CA GLY A 135 -9.98 -3.03 -3.08
C GLY A 135 -8.84 -3.91 -2.55
N SER A 136 -7.61 -3.65 -2.98
CA SER A 136 -6.43 -4.35 -2.47
C SER A 136 -6.16 -4.05 -1.00
N ALA A 137 -6.34 -2.79 -0.57
CA ALA A 137 -6.17 -2.37 0.82
C ALA A 137 -7.18 -3.08 1.75
N TYR A 138 -8.41 -3.30 1.29
CA TYR A 138 -9.39 -4.12 2.00
C TYR A 138 -8.89 -5.56 2.22
N LEU A 139 -8.32 -6.20 1.19
CA LEU A 139 -7.74 -7.54 1.33
C LEU A 139 -6.57 -7.57 2.34
N GLY A 140 -5.67 -6.57 2.28
CA GLY A 140 -4.56 -6.44 3.23
C GLY A 140 -5.04 -6.19 4.67
N GLY A 141 -6.10 -5.41 4.81
CA GLY A 141 -6.80 -5.18 6.07
C GLY A 141 -7.38 -6.48 6.64
N MET A 142 -8.06 -7.30 5.84
CA MET A 142 -8.55 -8.61 6.28
C MET A 142 -7.40 -9.51 6.74
N MET A 143 -6.28 -9.56 6.02
CA MET A 143 -5.11 -10.34 6.45
C MET A 143 -4.60 -9.90 7.83
N THR A 144 -4.56 -8.60 8.08
CA THR A 144 -4.00 -8.04 9.32
C THR A 144 -5.00 -8.13 10.48
N TYR A 145 -6.21 -7.59 10.30
CA TYR A 145 -7.19 -7.42 11.36
C TYR A 145 -8.02 -8.68 11.63
N THR A 146 -8.32 -9.47 10.59
CA THR A 146 -9.10 -10.70 10.75
C THR A 146 -8.21 -11.91 11.04
N TYR A 147 -7.10 -12.05 10.31
CA TYR A 147 -6.24 -13.23 10.40
C TYR A 147 -4.94 -13.02 11.18
N GLY A 148 -4.69 -11.81 11.69
CA GLY A 148 -3.52 -11.52 12.51
C GLY A 148 -2.18 -11.63 11.79
N ILE A 149 -2.16 -11.62 10.45
CA ILE A 149 -0.92 -11.73 9.68
C ILE A 149 -0.02 -10.52 9.99
N SER A 150 1.27 -10.79 10.21
CA SER A 150 2.31 -9.83 10.58
C SER A 150 2.16 -9.15 11.96
N VAL A 151 0.97 -9.11 12.57
CA VAL A 151 0.71 -8.50 13.89
C VAL A 151 0.66 -9.51 15.04
N ALA A 152 0.18 -10.74 14.82
CA ALA A 152 0.16 -11.80 15.82
C ALA A 152 1.55 -12.46 15.95
N ARG A 153 2.51 -11.71 16.51
CA ARG A 153 3.90 -12.16 16.73
C ARG A 153 4.11 -12.86 18.07
N MET A 154 3.06 -12.96 18.88
CA MET A 154 3.12 -13.49 20.24
C MET A 154 1.98 -14.48 20.48
N SER A 155 2.14 -15.37 21.46
CA SER A 155 1.04 -16.24 21.91
C SER A 155 -0.14 -15.42 22.44
N LYS A 156 -1.35 -16.00 22.37
CA LYS A 156 -2.58 -15.42 22.93
C LYS A 156 -2.33 -14.94 24.36
N ASP A 157 -1.73 -15.78 25.20
CA ASP A 157 -1.48 -15.50 26.62
C ASP A 157 -0.56 -14.29 26.81
N LYS A 158 0.52 -14.21 26.02
CA LYS A 158 1.47 -13.10 26.11
C LYS A 158 0.82 -11.80 25.63
N TRP A 159 0.01 -11.86 24.57
CA TRP A 159 -0.72 -10.69 24.08
C TRP A 159 -1.77 -10.20 25.10
N ARG A 160 -2.55 -11.11 25.69
CA ARG A 160 -3.55 -10.77 26.71
C ARG A 160 -2.92 -10.10 27.93
N LYS A 161 -1.80 -10.62 28.44
CA LYS A 161 -1.06 -9.99 29.55
C LYS A 161 -0.62 -8.55 29.25
N ILE A 162 -0.13 -8.29 28.04
CA ILE A 162 0.24 -6.92 27.64
C ILE A 162 -1.00 -6.02 27.53
N ALA A 163 -2.09 -6.55 26.95
CA ALA A 163 -3.34 -5.81 26.81
C ALA A 163 -3.97 -5.45 28.16
N GLU A 164 -4.00 -6.39 29.11
CA GLU A 164 -4.45 -6.15 30.50
C GLU A 164 -3.59 -5.10 31.20
N ALA A 165 -2.26 -5.21 31.11
CA ALA A 165 -1.34 -4.22 31.68
C ALA A 165 -1.53 -2.82 31.06
N GLY A 166 -1.99 -2.75 29.81
CA GLY A 166 -2.35 -1.50 29.13
C GLY A 166 -3.78 -1.00 29.41
N GLY A 167 -4.56 -1.70 30.24
CA GLY A 167 -5.94 -1.33 30.57
C GLY A 167 -6.97 -1.65 29.47
N ALA A 168 -6.65 -2.56 28.54
CA ALA A 168 -7.60 -2.98 27.51
C ALA A 168 -8.77 -3.78 28.10
N ASN A 169 -9.98 -3.52 27.63
CA ASN A 169 -11.16 -4.31 28.00
C ASN A 169 -11.16 -5.65 27.23
N LEU A 170 -10.69 -6.72 27.86
CA LEU A 170 -10.62 -8.04 27.25
C LEU A 170 -11.89 -8.86 27.50
N PRO A 171 -12.40 -9.58 26.50
CA PRO A 171 -13.47 -10.55 26.73
C PRO A 171 -12.99 -11.70 27.64
N PRO A 172 -13.91 -12.33 28.39
CA PRO A 172 -13.65 -13.58 29.10
C PRO A 172 -13.09 -14.66 28.16
N GLU A 173 -12.38 -15.63 28.73
CA GLU A 173 -11.79 -16.72 27.96
C GLU A 173 -12.78 -17.75 27.44
#